data_AF-A0A949YFF9-F1
#
_entry.id   AF-A0A949YFF9-F1
#
_cell.length_a   1.000
_cell.length_b   1.000
_cell.length_c   1.000
_cell.angle_alpha   90.00
_cell.angle_beta   90.00
_cell.angle_gamma   90.00
#
_symmetry.space_group_name_H-M   'P 1'
#
loop_
_entity.id
_entity.type
_entity.pdbx_description
1 polymer ?
#
loop_
_entity_poly.entity_id
_entity_poly.type
_entity_poly.pdbx_seq_one_letter_code
_entity_poly.pdbx_strand_id
1 'polypeptide(L)'
;MSQETTNQGLPNRWLLAGGGVLMQLALGAVYAWSVFRIPLSKTFGWSISDVTWAFSLAILALGFAAFVGGLWMRKVGPRVVGITAAVCYGLGVGLSGLASGNIWVLWLSYGILGGTGLGLGYIVPLATLVRWFPDRRGFITGLAVAGFGGGALITAPVAQQLIVSFGPLKTLAILGVAYFIMVVLGSSIMRTPPEGWRPKGWKPSVKQQEQLEARDYTLKEALSTWQWYVLWAMLFLNVTAGISIISQASPMAQEISGVNAGIAAGMVGLISIANGLGRLLWAWFSDAIGRRNVFLIMF
;
A
#
# COMPACT_ATOMS: atom_id res chain seq x y z
N MET A 1 3.20 41.24 -14.71
CA MET A 1 3.67 41.33 -13.31
C MET A 1 2.64 40.62 -12.42
N SER A 2 2.60 39.28 -12.41
CA SER A 2 1.59 38.51 -11.62
C SER A 2 1.84 36.98 -11.54
N GLN A 3 3.10 36.51 -11.50
CA GLN A 3 3.39 35.08 -11.27
C GLN A 3 4.35 34.78 -10.11
N GLU A 4 4.86 35.79 -9.40
CA GLU A 4 5.83 35.57 -8.31
C GLU A 4 5.22 35.39 -6.92
N THR A 5 3.94 35.70 -6.72
CA THR A 5 3.32 35.72 -5.38
C THR A 5 2.75 34.39 -4.87
N THR A 6 2.71 33.31 -5.67
CA THR A 6 1.99 32.06 -5.26
C THR A 6 2.83 30.99 -4.56
N ASN A 7 4.13 31.20 -4.32
CA ASN A 7 4.98 30.17 -3.68
C ASN A 7 5.22 30.37 -2.17
N GLN A 8 4.83 31.51 -1.59
CA GLN A 8 4.98 31.74 -0.15
C GLN A 8 3.85 31.03 0.61
N GLY A 9 4.06 29.74 0.91
CA GLY A 9 3.12 28.92 1.70
C GLY A 9 2.87 27.50 1.19
N LEU A 10 3.43 27.12 0.03
CA LEU A 10 3.29 25.75 -0.47
C LEU A 10 4.27 24.81 0.27
N PRO A 11 3.80 23.64 0.74
CA PRO A 11 4.65 22.67 1.40
C PRO A 11 5.74 22.16 0.43
N ASN A 12 6.91 21.84 0.96
CA ASN A 12 7.96 21.19 0.18
C ASN A 12 7.41 19.85 -0.36
N ARG A 13 7.31 19.72 -1.69
CA ARG A 13 6.78 18.50 -2.33
C ARG A 13 7.55 17.23 -1.96
N TRP A 14 8.84 17.34 -1.63
CA TRP A 14 9.64 16.21 -1.15
C TRP A 14 9.28 15.80 0.29
N LEU A 15 8.86 16.75 1.12
CA LEU A 15 8.31 16.44 2.44
C LEU A 15 7.00 15.65 2.29
N LEU A 16 6.14 16.04 1.34
CA LEU A 16 4.93 15.27 1.01
C LEU A 16 5.28 13.86 0.53
N ALA A 17 6.31 13.72 -0.31
CA ALA A 17 6.80 12.41 -0.76
C ALA A 17 7.26 11.55 0.42
N GLY A 18 8.04 12.11 1.35
CA GLY A 18 8.45 11.44 2.59
C GLY A 18 7.27 10.99 3.45
N GLY A 19 6.28 11.86 3.66
CA GLY A 19 5.04 11.49 4.36
C GLY A 19 4.27 10.38 3.65
N GLY A 20 4.25 10.39 2.31
CA GLY A 20 3.61 9.36 1.51
C GLY A 20 4.30 8.01 1.60
N VAL A 21 5.62 8.00 1.57
CA VAL A 21 6.43 6.79 1.79
C VAL A 21 6.23 6.28 3.21
N LEU A 22 6.19 7.15 4.22
CA LEU A 22 5.93 6.77 5.61
C LEU A 22 4.56 6.08 5.77
N MET A 23 3.51 6.66 5.18
CA MET A 23 2.19 6.03 5.15
C MET A 23 2.27 4.65 4.48
N GLN A 24 2.88 4.59 3.29
CA GLN A 24 2.93 3.35 2.50
C GLN A 24 3.77 2.28 3.19
N LEU A 25 4.85 2.62 3.89
CA LEU A 25 5.63 1.68 4.72
C LEU A 25 4.76 1.05 5.82
N ALA A 26 3.96 1.85 6.52
CA ALA A 26 3.06 1.35 7.55
C ALA A 26 1.95 0.45 6.97
N LEU A 27 1.33 0.85 5.84
CA LEU A 27 0.27 0.07 5.20
C LEU A 27 0.81 -1.22 4.55
N GLY A 28 2.02 -1.14 3.98
CA GLY A 28 2.75 -2.25 3.38
C GLY A 28 3.16 -3.34 4.35
N ALA A 29 3.13 -3.05 5.65
CA ALA A 29 3.33 -4.01 6.72
C ALA A 29 2.34 -5.19 6.66
N VAL A 30 1.21 -5.05 5.97
CA VAL A 30 0.26 -6.14 5.69
C VAL A 30 0.92 -7.36 5.05
N TYR A 31 1.99 -7.19 4.26
CA TYR A 31 2.74 -8.30 3.66
C TYR A 31 3.53 -9.14 4.67
N ALA A 32 3.71 -8.65 5.91
CA ALA A 32 4.30 -9.44 6.99
C ALA A 32 3.29 -10.40 7.65
N TRP A 33 2.03 -10.44 7.19
CA TRP A 33 0.98 -11.32 7.75
C TRP A 33 1.42 -12.79 7.87
N SER A 34 2.21 -13.28 6.91
CA SER A 34 2.67 -14.67 6.89
C SER A 34 3.40 -15.09 8.18
N VAL A 35 4.07 -14.16 8.87
CA VAL A 35 4.76 -14.38 10.15
C VAL A 35 3.77 -14.69 11.29
N PHE A 36 2.55 -14.16 11.24
CA PHE A 36 1.54 -14.36 12.28
C PHE A 36 0.80 -15.70 12.17
N ARG A 37 0.82 -16.36 10.99
CA ARG A 37 -0.06 -17.50 10.73
C ARG A 37 0.23 -18.71 11.62
N ILE A 38 1.48 -19.17 11.67
CA ILE A 38 1.87 -20.31 12.52
C ILE A 38 1.65 -19.97 14.01
N PRO A 39 2.11 -18.82 14.54
CA PRO A 39 1.86 -18.45 15.93
C PRO A 39 0.37 -18.38 16.32
N LEU A 40 -0.48 -17.76 15.49
CA LEU A 40 -1.92 -17.68 15.76
C LEU A 40 -2.58 -19.06 15.74
N SER A 41 -2.26 -19.90 14.75
CA SER A 41 -2.78 -21.26 14.66
C SER A 41 -2.35 -22.10 15.86
N LYS A 42 -1.07 -22.05 16.27
CA LYS A 42 -0.57 -22.79 17.44
C LYS A 42 -1.16 -22.31 18.77
N THR A 43 -1.41 -21.01 18.92
CA THR A 43 -1.90 -20.44 20.19
C THR A 43 -3.38 -20.77 20.43
N PHE A 44 -4.21 -20.75 19.37
CA PHE A 44 -5.67 -20.88 19.49
C PHE A 44 -6.25 -22.16 18.88
N GLY A 45 -5.42 -23.01 18.26
CA GLY A 45 -5.86 -24.22 17.57
C GLY A 45 -6.64 -23.97 16.28
N TRP A 46 -6.66 -22.73 15.77
CA TRP A 46 -7.36 -22.40 14.53
C TRP A 46 -6.69 -23.03 13.31
N SER A 47 -7.50 -23.37 12.29
CA SER A 47 -6.97 -23.88 11.04
C SER A 47 -6.17 -22.79 10.30
N ILE A 48 -5.17 -23.20 9.50
CA ILE A 48 -4.39 -22.27 8.67
C ILE A 48 -5.30 -21.52 7.70
N SER A 49 -6.34 -22.20 7.18
CA SER A 49 -7.33 -21.59 6.29
C SER A 49 -8.04 -20.42 6.98
N ASP A 50 -8.52 -20.65 8.20
CA ASP A 50 -9.28 -19.66 8.96
C ASP A 50 -8.44 -18.41 9.31
N VAL A 51 -7.16 -18.62 9.66
CA VAL A 51 -6.23 -17.50 9.88
C VAL A 51 -5.92 -16.78 8.57
N THR A 52 -5.79 -17.50 7.46
CA THR A 52 -5.53 -16.90 6.14
C THR A 52 -6.71 -16.06 5.65
N TRP A 53 -7.94 -16.45 5.98
CA TRP A 53 -9.14 -15.67 5.67
C TRP A 53 -9.11 -14.24 6.22
N ALA A 54 -8.50 -14.00 7.38
CA ALA A 54 -8.35 -12.64 7.91
C ALA A 54 -7.60 -11.72 6.94
N PHE A 55 -6.52 -12.24 6.33
CA PHE A 55 -5.76 -11.50 5.32
C PHE A 55 -6.50 -11.39 3.99
N SER A 56 -7.19 -12.44 3.54
CA SER A 56 -8.02 -12.39 2.33
C SER A 56 -9.11 -11.32 2.43
N LEU A 57 -9.79 -11.25 3.59
CA LEU A 57 -10.77 -10.20 3.89
C LEU A 57 -10.13 -8.81 3.92
N ALA A 58 -8.91 -8.67 4.45
CA ALA A 58 -8.18 -7.42 4.44
C ALA A 58 -7.88 -6.93 3.01
N ILE A 59 -7.41 -7.81 2.13
CA ILE A 59 -7.12 -7.46 0.73
C ILE A 59 -8.40 -7.17 -0.05
N LEU A 60 -9.50 -7.89 0.23
CA LEU A 60 -10.81 -7.61 -0.36
C LEU A 60 -11.32 -6.22 0.05
N ALA A 61 -11.33 -5.93 1.36
CA ALA A 61 -11.75 -4.66 1.90
C ALA A 61 -10.87 -3.50 1.41
N LEU A 62 -9.56 -3.73 1.25
CA LEU A 62 -8.64 -2.77 0.64
C LEU A 62 -9.10 -2.37 -0.76
N GLY A 63 -9.46 -3.33 -1.61
CA GLY A 63 -9.92 -3.04 -2.98
C GLY A 63 -11.15 -2.14 -3.02
N PHE A 64 -12.19 -2.48 -2.27
CA PHE A 64 -13.42 -1.68 -2.19
C PHE A 64 -13.18 -0.31 -1.56
N ALA A 65 -12.42 -0.27 -0.45
CA ALA A 65 -12.13 0.96 0.25
C ALA A 65 -11.24 1.91 -0.55
N ALA A 66 -10.30 1.39 -1.36
CA ALA A 66 -9.50 2.22 -2.27
C ALA A 66 -10.37 2.89 -3.35
N PHE A 67 -11.35 2.15 -3.90
CA PHE A 67 -12.30 2.72 -4.85
C PHE A 67 -13.15 3.84 -4.20
N VAL A 68 -13.82 3.53 -3.08
CA VAL A 68 -14.66 4.50 -2.35
C VAL A 68 -13.83 5.69 -1.86
N GLY A 69 -12.64 5.44 -1.33
CA GLY A 69 -11.69 6.44 -0.86
C GLY A 69 -11.26 7.39 -1.98
N GLY A 70 -11.03 6.89 -3.18
CA GLY A 70 -10.72 7.71 -4.35
C GLY A 70 -11.88 8.63 -4.77
N LEU A 71 -13.13 8.17 -4.65
CA LEU A 71 -14.31 9.02 -4.88
C LEU A 71 -14.43 10.08 -3.77
N TRP A 72 -14.27 9.68 -2.51
CA TRP A 72 -14.47 10.55 -1.35
C TRP A 72 -13.38 11.62 -1.21
N MET A 73 -12.12 11.26 -1.48
CA MET A 73 -10.98 12.17 -1.43
C MET A 73 -11.12 13.37 -2.38
N ARG A 74 -11.86 13.22 -3.49
CA ARG A 74 -12.17 14.35 -4.39
C ARG A 74 -13.04 15.42 -3.73
N LYS A 75 -13.84 15.06 -2.71
CA LYS A 75 -14.74 15.98 -2.00
C LYS A 75 -14.09 16.60 -0.76
N VAL A 76 -13.36 15.79 0.03
CA VAL A 76 -12.85 16.20 1.36
C VAL A 76 -11.34 16.43 1.41
N GLY A 77 -10.63 16.09 0.34
CA GLY A 77 -9.18 16.19 0.26
C GLY A 77 -8.41 15.04 0.90
N PRO A 78 -7.08 14.95 0.65
CA PRO A 78 -6.26 13.80 1.01
C PRO A 78 -6.01 13.65 2.52
N ARG A 79 -5.95 14.75 3.28
CA ARG A 79 -5.71 14.71 4.73
C ARG A 79 -6.83 13.99 5.47
N VAL A 80 -8.08 14.34 5.19
CA VAL A 80 -9.25 13.77 5.89
C VAL A 80 -9.34 12.27 5.62
N VAL A 81 -9.15 11.85 4.37
CA VAL A 81 -9.14 10.43 4.01
C VAL A 81 -7.96 9.71 4.65
N GLY A 82 -6.77 10.30 4.67
CA GLY A 82 -5.59 9.71 5.29
C GLY A 82 -5.69 9.55 6.82
N ILE A 83 -6.27 10.52 7.52
CA ILE A 83 -6.52 10.41 8.98
C ILE A 83 -7.57 9.32 9.25
N THR A 84 -8.64 9.28 8.46
CA THR A 84 -9.67 8.23 8.57
C THR A 84 -9.05 6.85 8.33
N ALA A 85 -8.17 6.73 7.33
CA ALA A 85 -7.41 5.52 7.07
C ALA A 85 -6.53 5.12 8.27
N ALA A 86 -5.86 6.08 8.90
CA ALA A 86 -5.04 5.82 10.09
C ALA A 86 -5.87 5.26 11.23
N VAL A 87 -7.03 5.88 11.53
CA VAL A 87 -7.96 5.42 12.57
C VAL A 87 -8.44 4.01 12.24
N CYS A 88 -8.96 3.76 11.03
CA CYS A 88 -9.46 2.43 10.65
C CYS A 88 -8.35 1.37 10.66
N TYR A 89 -7.17 1.66 10.12
CA TYR A 89 -6.07 0.70 10.05
C TYR A 89 -5.48 0.40 11.42
N GLY A 90 -5.17 1.46 12.17
CA GLY A 90 -4.60 1.35 13.51
C GLY A 90 -5.54 0.67 14.50
N LEU A 91 -6.83 1.05 14.51
CA LEU A 91 -7.83 0.37 15.33
C LEU A 91 -8.10 -1.05 14.84
N GLY A 92 -8.20 -1.29 13.53
CA GLY A 92 -8.44 -2.63 12.99
C GLY A 92 -7.33 -3.61 13.36
N VAL A 93 -6.08 -3.22 13.16
CA VAL A 93 -4.92 -4.04 13.57
C VAL A 93 -4.85 -4.12 15.10
N GLY A 94 -5.05 -3.02 15.81
CA GLY A 94 -4.96 -2.94 17.27
C GLY A 94 -6.00 -3.81 18.00
N LEU A 95 -7.27 -3.70 17.59
CA LEU A 95 -8.39 -4.48 18.14
C LEU A 95 -8.26 -5.98 17.86
N SER A 96 -7.48 -6.37 16.85
CA SER A 96 -7.13 -7.78 16.62
C SER A 96 -6.40 -8.40 17.81
N GLY A 97 -5.74 -7.59 18.64
CA GLY A 97 -5.16 -8.05 19.89
C GLY A 97 -6.16 -8.54 20.94
N LEU A 98 -7.46 -8.30 20.72
CA LEU A 98 -8.55 -8.77 21.58
C LEU A 98 -9.21 -10.07 21.04
N ALA A 99 -8.67 -10.66 19.97
CA ALA A 99 -9.19 -11.89 19.36
C ALA A 99 -8.86 -13.17 20.16
N SER A 100 -9.00 -13.12 21.49
CA SER A 100 -8.64 -14.18 22.45
C SER A 100 -9.53 -15.43 22.30
N GLY A 101 -9.32 -16.22 21.25
CA GLY A 101 -10.08 -17.44 20.95
C GLY A 101 -11.34 -17.21 20.10
N ASN A 102 -11.72 -15.96 19.83
CA ASN A 102 -12.80 -15.62 18.91
C ASN A 102 -12.26 -15.13 17.56
N ILE A 103 -12.34 -15.99 16.56
CA ILE A 103 -11.83 -15.69 15.22
C ILE A 103 -12.63 -14.62 14.47
N TRP A 104 -13.92 -14.45 14.79
CA TRP A 104 -14.74 -13.40 14.20
C TRP A 104 -14.20 -12.02 14.54
N VAL A 105 -13.65 -11.85 15.75
CA VAL A 105 -12.98 -10.60 16.13
C VAL A 105 -11.84 -10.34 15.17
N LEU A 106 -10.98 -11.34 14.89
CA LEU A 106 -9.87 -11.20 13.96
C LEU A 106 -10.33 -10.86 12.53
N TRP A 107 -11.37 -11.51 12.03
CA TRP A 107 -11.92 -11.24 10.70
C TRP A 107 -12.53 -9.85 10.57
N LEU A 108 -13.27 -9.40 11.58
CA LEU A 108 -13.91 -8.08 11.58
C LEU A 108 -12.89 -6.95 11.84
N SER A 109 -11.95 -7.16 12.77
CA SER A 109 -10.95 -6.14 13.11
C SER A 109 -9.84 -6.07 12.07
N TYR A 110 -9.08 -7.14 11.84
CA TYR A 110 -7.97 -7.13 10.89
C TYR A 110 -8.47 -7.10 9.45
N GLY A 111 -9.40 -8.01 9.14
CA GLY A 111 -9.94 -8.18 7.79
C GLY A 111 -10.73 -6.97 7.33
N ILE A 112 -11.87 -6.70 7.96
CA ILE A 112 -12.78 -5.66 7.46
C ILE A 112 -12.32 -4.25 7.85
N LEU A 113 -12.16 -3.96 9.14
CA LEU A 113 -11.83 -2.62 9.61
C LEU A 113 -10.39 -2.21 9.21
N GLY A 114 -9.43 -3.11 9.43
CA GLY A 114 -8.05 -2.95 9.04
C GLY A 114 -7.89 -2.86 7.53
N GLY A 115 -8.52 -3.77 6.76
CA GLY A 115 -8.54 -3.72 5.30
C GLY A 115 -9.15 -2.44 4.73
N THR A 116 -10.20 -1.92 5.36
CA THR A 116 -10.79 -0.63 4.97
C THR A 116 -9.79 0.51 5.16
N GLY A 117 -9.10 0.53 6.31
CA GLY A 117 -8.01 1.49 6.56
C GLY A 117 -6.86 1.37 5.56
N LEU A 118 -6.49 0.15 5.18
CA LEU A 118 -5.49 -0.11 4.13
C LEU A 118 -5.88 0.53 2.81
N GLY A 119 -7.11 0.30 2.33
CA GLY A 119 -7.58 0.82 1.05
C GLY A 119 -7.67 2.35 1.02
N LEU A 120 -8.25 2.95 2.06
CA LEU A 120 -8.33 4.40 2.19
C LEU A 120 -6.93 5.04 2.25
N GLY A 121 -6.00 4.42 2.96
CA GLY A 121 -4.64 4.94 3.12
C GLY A 121 -3.80 4.79 1.85
N TYR A 122 -3.97 3.68 1.12
CA TYR A 122 -3.19 3.36 -0.07
C TYR A 122 -3.36 4.40 -1.18
N ILE A 123 -4.61 4.86 -1.40
CA ILE A 123 -4.92 5.78 -2.50
C ILE A 123 -4.42 7.21 -2.25
N VAL A 124 -4.24 7.61 -0.98
CA VAL A 124 -3.92 9.00 -0.60
C VAL A 124 -2.57 9.47 -1.15
N PRO A 125 -1.43 8.81 -0.86
CA PRO A 125 -0.14 9.20 -1.42
C PRO A 125 -0.10 9.07 -2.93
N LEU A 126 -0.69 8.00 -3.47
CA LEU A 126 -0.72 7.73 -4.92
C LEU A 126 -1.35 8.87 -5.71
N ALA A 127 -2.56 9.26 -5.35
CA ALA A 127 -3.28 10.30 -6.07
C ALA A 127 -2.73 11.71 -5.80
N THR A 128 -2.16 11.93 -4.61
CA THR A 128 -1.63 13.25 -4.22
C THR A 128 -0.28 13.52 -4.85
N LEU A 129 0.66 12.57 -4.78
CA LEU A 129 2.04 12.79 -5.22
C LEU A 129 2.17 12.90 -6.74
N VAL A 130 1.36 12.17 -7.51
CA VAL A 130 1.34 12.29 -8.99
C VAL A 130 1.03 13.71 -9.45
N ARG A 131 0.22 14.45 -8.68
CA ARG A 131 -0.12 15.85 -8.98
C ARG A 131 1.02 16.82 -8.63
N TRP A 132 1.81 16.51 -7.61
CA TRP A 132 2.96 17.33 -7.17
C TRP A 132 4.25 17.09 -7.97
N PHE A 133 4.33 15.98 -8.70
CA PHE A 133 5.51 15.62 -9.50
C PHE A 133 5.12 15.29 -10.95
N PRO A 134 4.56 16.25 -11.70
CA PRO A 134 4.27 16.05 -13.11
C PRO A 134 5.55 15.87 -13.94
N ASP A 135 6.68 16.37 -13.45
CA ASP A 135 8.02 16.24 -14.01
C ASP A 135 8.62 14.84 -13.89
N ARG A 136 8.16 14.03 -12.93
CA ARG A 136 8.73 12.71 -12.60
C ARG A 136 7.64 11.71 -12.17
N ARG A 137 6.57 11.62 -12.96
CA ARG A 137 5.38 10.82 -12.63
C ARG A 137 5.69 9.35 -12.36
N GLY A 138 6.43 8.66 -13.24
CA GLY A 138 6.78 7.25 -13.05
C GLY A 138 7.59 7.05 -11.77
N PHE A 139 8.70 7.76 -11.63
CA PHE A 139 9.53 7.72 -10.42
C PHE A 139 8.74 7.96 -9.12
N ILE A 140 7.91 9.00 -9.02
CA ILE A 140 7.20 9.29 -7.76
C ILE A 140 6.15 8.21 -7.43
N THR A 141 5.47 7.68 -8.45
CA THR A 141 4.53 6.57 -8.26
C THR A 141 5.26 5.31 -7.81
N GLY A 142 6.39 5.01 -8.46
CA GLY A 142 7.29 3.93 -8.08
C GLY A 142 7.75 4.07 -6.62
N LEU A 143 8.21 5.25 -6.22
CA LEU A 143 8.67 5.52 -4.85
C LEU A 143 7.55 5.35 -3.81
N ALA A 144 6.37 5.91 -4.06
CA ALA A 144 5.22 5.77 -3.16
C ALA A 144 4.81 4.29 -3.02
N VAL A 145 4.72 3.57 -4.13
CA VAL A 145 4.28 2.17 -4.16
C VAL A 145 5.38 1.24 -3.64
N ALA A 146 6.65 1.58 -3.83
CA ALA A 146 7.81 0.89 -3.25
C ALA A 146 7.80 0.93 -1.72
N GLY A 147 7.37 2.05 -1.11
CA GLY A 147 7.13 2.11 0.33
C GLY A 147 6.17 1.00 0.81
N PHE A 148 5.10 0.75 0.06
CA PHE A 148 4.16 -0.33 0.37
C PHE A 148 4.80 -1.72 0.17
N GLY A 149 5.57 -1.91 -0.89
CA GLY A 149 6.31 -3.17 -1.11
C GLY A 149 7.35 -3.46 -0.03
N GLY A 150 7.97 -2.41 0.51
CA GLY A 150 9.02 -2.49 1.53
C GLY A 150 8.55 -2.57 2.97
N GLY A 151 7.26 -2.37 3.28
CA GLY A 151 6.77 -2.30 4.66
C GLY A 151 7.04 -3.58 5.48
N ALA A 152 7.01 -4.75 4.82
CA ALA A 152 7.29 -6.02 5.46
C ALA A 152 8.79 -6.28 5.73
N LEU A 153 9.72 -5.52 5.12
CA LEU A 153 11.15 -5.57 5.44
C LEU A 153 11.41 -5.27 6.92
N ILE A 154 10.75 -4.24 7.44
CA ILE A 154 10.89 -3.82 8.84
C ILE A 154 9.94 -4.64 9.71
N THR A 155 8.69 -4.79 9.25
CA THR A 155 7.64 -5.39 10.07
C THR A 155 7.89 -6.86 10.36
N ALA A 156 8.30 -7.67 9.38
CA ALA A 156 8.46 -9.11 9.58
C ALA A 156 9.44 -9.47 10.72
N PRO A 157 10.69 -8.95 10.77
CA PRO A 157 11.61 -9.24 11.87
C PRO A 157 11.13 -8.65 13.20
N VAL A 158 10.59 -7.43 13.21
CA VAL A 158 10.08 -6.78 14.44
C VAL A 158 8.90 -7.58 15.00
N ALA A 159 7.95 -7.96 14.16
CA ALA A 159 6.81 -8.78 14.54
C ALA A 159 7.25 -10.12 15.10
N GLN A 160 8.24 -10.79 14.49
CA GLN A 160 8.75 -12.06 15.00
C GLN A 160 9.34 -11.92 16.41
N GLN A 161 10.13 -10.88 16.67
CA GLN A 161 10.70 -10.64 18.01
C GLN A 161 9.61 -10.32 19.05
N LEU A 162 8.61 -9.51 18.68
CA LEU A 162 7.48 -9.18 19.53
C LEU A 162 6.61 -10.41 19.81
N ILE A 163 6.37 -11.27 18.82
CA ILE A 163 5.61 -12.53 18.98
C ILE A 163 6.29 -13.43 20.00
N VAL A 164 7.62 -13.58 19.94
CA VAL A 164 8.37 -14.38 20.93
C VAL A 164 8.24 -13.80 22.33
N SER A 165 8.23 -12.47 22.47
CA SER A 165 8.25 -11.79 23.77
C SER A 165 6.86 -11.63 24.41
N PHE A 166 5.84 -11.36 23.60
CA PHE A 166 4.50 -10.93 24.06
C PHE A 166 3.36 -11.79 23.52
N GLY A 167 3.63 -12.70 22.59
CA GLY A 167 2.61 -13.48 21.88
C GLY A 167 1.96 -12.74 20.71
N PRO A 168 1.24 -13.44 19.82
CA PRO A 168 0.78 -12.88 18.55
C PRO A 168 -0.27 -11.77 18.69
N LEU A 169 -1.20 -11.89 19.64
CA LEU A 169 -2.26 -10.89 19.83
C LEU A 169 -1.73 -9.55 20.35
N LYS A 170 -0.87 -9.57 21.38
CA LYS A 170 -0.25 -8.34 21.90
C LYS A 170 0.63 -7.66 20.85
N THR A 171 1.32 -8.44 20.02
CA THR A 171 2.07 -7.90 18.89
C THR A 171 1.17 -7.13 17.91
N LEU A 172 0.00 -7.68 17.56
CA LEU A 172 -0.97 -6.96 16.71
C LEU A 172 -1.44 -5.66 17.38
N ALA A 173 -1.70 -5.66 18.69
CA ALA A 173 -2.05 -4.46 19.44
C ALA A 173 -0.95 -3.37 19.35
N ILE A 174 0.31 -3.76 19.62
CA ILE A 174 1.48 -2.87 19.58
C ILE A 174 1.68 -2.29 18.18
N LEU A 175 1.63 -3.15 17.16
CA LEU A 175 1.80 -2.72 15.77
C LEU A 175 0.65 -1.82 15.30
N GLY A 176 -0.59 -2.08 15.73
CA GLY A 176 -1.73 -1.21 15.44
C GLY A 176 -1.52 0.22 15.92
N VAL A 177 -0.99 0.40 17.13
CA VAL A 177 -0.63 1.73 17.66
C VAL A 177 0.50 2.36 16.85
N ALA A 178 1.55 1.61 16.52
CA ALA A 178 2.66 2.11 15.72
C ALA A 178 2.20 2.56 14.31
N TYR A 179 1.38 1.75 13.64
CA TYR A 179 0.83 2.10 12.32
C TYR A 179 -0.10 3.29 12.40
N PHE A 180 -0.95 3.40 13.42
CA PHE A 180 -1.78 4.58 13.65
C PHE A 180 -0.92 5.86 13.65
N ILE A 181 0.14 5.89 14.47
CA ILE A 181 1.03 7.04 14.59
C ILE A 181 1.70 7.35 13.24
N MET A 182 2.28 6.35 12.57
CA MET A 182 2.97 6.55 11.30
C MET A 182 2.03 7.09 10.21
N VAL A 183 0.81 6.55 10.10
CA VAL A 183 -0.15 6.97 9.07
C VAL A 183 -0.74 8.34 9.41
N VAL A 184 -0.99 8.67 10.69
CA VAL A 184 -1.40 10.03 11.10
C VAL A 184 -0.32 11.05 10.76
N LEU A 185 0.95 10.77 11.13
CA LEU A 185 2.07 11.67 10.85
C LEU A 185 2.21 11.91 9.34
N GLY A 186 2.22 10.85 8.53
CA GLY A 186 2.35 10.97 7.08
C GLY A 186 1.15 11.63 6.39
N SER A 187 -0.08 11.38 6.87
CA SER A 187 -1.30 11.96 6.29
C SER A 187 -1.55 13.41 6.71
N SER A 188 -1.10 13.82 7.90
CA SER A 188 -1.30 15.19 8.40
C SER A 188 -0.73 16.27 7.47
N ILE A 189 0.39 15.95 6.82
CA ILE A 189 1.07 16.84 5.89
C ILE A 189 0.50 16.80 4.48
N MET A 190 -0.29 15.78 4.11
CA MET A 190 -0.84 15.60 2.77
C MET A 190 -1.78 16.73 2.36
N ARG A 191 -1.54 17.30 1.18
CA ARG A 191 -2.35 18.38 0.59
C ARG A 191 -2.35 18.25 -0.92
N THR A 192 -3.44 18.64 -1.57
CA THR A 192 -3.54 18.73 -3.02
C THR A 192 -2.84 20.01 -3.50
N PRO A 193 -2.11 20.01 -4.63
CA PRO A 193 -1.57 21.25 -5.18
C PRO A 193 -2.70 22.14 -5.71
N PRO A 194 -2.50 23.47 -5.77
CA PRO A 194 -3.44 24.38 -6.43
C PRO A 194 -3.70 23.99 -7.89
N GLU A 195 -4.87 24.35 -8.41
CA GLU A 195 -5.18 24.12 -9.83
C GLU A 195 -4.15 24.80 -10.74
N GLY A 196 -3.70 24.08 -11.77
CA GLY A 196 -2.68 24.58 -12.71
C GLY A 196 -1.26 24.63 -12.15
N TRP A 197 -1.00 24.17 -10.91
CA TRP A 197 0.35 24.17 -10.35
C TRP A 197 1.32 23.35 -11.21
N ARG A 198 2.50 23.92 -11.46
CA ARG A 198 3.62 23.25 -12.14
C ARG A 198 4.93 23.53 -11.39
N PRO A 199 5.90 22.59 -11.40
CA PRO A 199 7.22 22.83 -10.86
C PRO A 199 7.88 24.02 -11.55
N LYS A 200 8.60 24.86 -10.78
CA LYS A 200 9.32 26.02 -11.33
C LYS A 200 10.30 25.57 -12.42
N GLY A 201 10.24 26.23 -13.58
CA GLY A 201 11.14 25.98 -14.71
C GLY A 201 10.86 24.68 -15.49
N TRP A 202 9.81 23.91 -15.14
CA TRP A 202 9.47 22.71 -15.88
C TRP A 202 8.68 23.02 -17.14
N LYS A 203 9.18 22.54 -18.29
CA LYS A 203 8.46 22.49 -19.56
C LYS A 203 8.20 21.02 -19.91
N PRO A 204 6.96 20.64 -20.26
CA PRO A 204 6.65 19.26 -20.65
C PRO A 204 7.42 18.88 -21.93
N SER A 205 7.83 17.62 -22.03
CA SER A 205 8.36 17.07 -23.28
C SER A 205 7.22 16.89 -24.31
N VAL A 206 7.55 16.75 -25.59
CA VAL A 206 6.55 16.53 -26.66
C VAL A 206 5.62 15.35 -26.34
N LYS A 207 6.18 14.20 -25.92
CA LYS A 207 5.39 13.03 -25.49
C LYS A 207 4.50 13.31 -24.27
N GLN A 208 5.00 14.11 -23.32
CA GLN A 208 4.20 14.49 -22.14
C GLN A 208 3.08 15.45 -22.54
N GLN A 209 3.32 16.32 -23.50
CA GLN A 209 2.34 17.25 -24.03
C GLN A 209 1.23 16.51 -24.80
N GLU A 210 1.59 15.57 -25.67
CA GLU A 210 0.64 14.67 -26.33
C GLU A 210 -0.21 13.88 -25.32
N GLN A 211 0.39 13.39 -24.22
CA GLN A 211 -0.36 12.72 -23.15
C GLN A 211 -1.28 13.65 -22.35
N LEU A 212 -0.91 14.92 -22.19
CA LEU A 212 -1.74 15.92 -21.51
C LEU A 212 -2.90 16.39 -22.40
N GLU A 213 -2.72 16.34 -23.72
CA GLU A 213 -3.70 16.70 -24.74
C GLU A 213 -4.56 15.49 -25.16
N ALA A 214 -4.14 14.27 -24.82
CA ALA A 214 -4.90 13.06 -25.03
C ALA A 214 -6.25 13.12 -24.29
N ARG A 215 -7.30 12.63 -24.95
CA ARG A 215 -8.65 12.58 -24.37
C ARG A 215 -8.68 11.66 -23.14
N ASP A 216 -9.11 12.23 -22.01
CA ASP A 216 -9.46 11.46 -20.82
C ASP A 216 -10.82 10.78 -21.00
N TYR A 217 -10.92 9.53 -20.54
CA TYR A 217 -12.17 8.78 -20.49
C TYR A 217 -12.88 9.02 -19.15
N THR A 218 -14.18 9.26 -19.19
CA THR A 218 -15.02 9.14 -18.00
C THR A 218 -15.11 7.68 -17.55
N LEU A 219 -15.46 7.44 -16.27
CA LEU A 219 -15.63 6.07 -15.76
C LEU A 219 -16.64 5.26 -16.60
N LYS A 220 -17.75 5.88 -17.01
CA LYS A 220 -18.79 5.23 -17.82
C LYS A 220 -18.26 4.87 -19.21
N GLU A 221 -17.50 5.75 -19.84
CA GLU A 221 -16.88 5.45 -21.14
C GLU A 221 -15.83 4.35 -21.00
N ALA A 222 -14.95 4.42 -19.99
CA ALA A 222 -13.93 3.41 -19.76
C ALA A 222 -14.53 2.00 -19.58
N LEU A 223 -15.60 1.88 -18.77
CA LEU A 223 -16.31 0.61 -18.55
C LEU A 223 -16.99 0.06 -19.81
N SER A 224 -17.23 0.89 -20.84
CA SER A 224 -17.78 0.45 -22.12
C SER A 224 -16.72 -0.09 -23.09
N THR A 225 -15.43 0.04 -22.78
CA THR A 225 -14.34 -0.41 -23.64
C THR A 225 -13.90 -1.83 -23.31
N TRP A 226 -13.56 -2.63 -24.32
CA TRP A 226 -13.05 -3.99 -24.11
C TRP A 226 -11.66 -3.98 -23.46
N GLN A 227 -10.85 -2.95 -23.76
CA GLN A 227 -9.50 -2.78 -23.22
C GLN A 227 -9.51 -2.70 -21.69
N TRP A 228 -10.54 -2.10 -21.10
CA TRP A 228 -10.72 -2.06 -19.65
C TRP A 228 -10.76 -3.46 -19.03
N TYR A 229 -11.54 -4.36 -19.61
CA TYR A 229 -11.68 -5.73 -19.10
C TYR A 229 -10.43 -6.57 -19.28
N VAL A 230 -9.67 -6.36 -20.36
CA VAL A 230 -8.39 -7.05 -20.57
C VAL A 230 -7.34 -6.56 -19.58
N LEU A 231 -7.24 -5.24 -19.35
CA LEU A 231 -6.37 -4.69 -18.31
C LEU A 231 -6.75 -5.19 -16.91
N TRP A 232 -8.05 -5.27 -16.63
CA TRP A 232 -8.55 -5.81 -15.36
C TRP A 232 -8.21 -7.28 -15.20
N ALA A 233 -8.43 -8.12 -16.22
CA ALA A 233 -8.14 -9.54 -16.17
C ALA A 233 -6.64 -9.82 -15.98
N MET A 234 -5.77 -9.09 -16.70
CA MET A 234 -4.32 -9.18 -16.52
C MET A 234 -3.92 -8.83 -15.08
N LEU A 235 -4.46 -7.74 -14.53
CA LEU A 235 -4.19 -7.35 -13.15
C LEU A 235 -4.71 -8.38 -12.15
N PHE A 236 -5.92 -8.90 -12.36
CA PHE A 236 -6.55 -9.90 -11.51
C PHE A 236 -5.71 -11.18 -11.43
N LEU A 237 -5.32 -11.74 -12.58
CA LEU A 237 -4.51 -12.96 -12.64
C LEU A 237 -3.14 -12.74 -11.98
N ASN A 238 -2.48 -11.63 -12.29
CA ASN A 238 -1.17 -11.33 -11.71
C ASN A 238 -1.21 -11.15 -10.20
N VAL A 239 -2.15 -10.34 -9.69
CA VAL A 239 -2.28 -10.06 -8.26
C VAL A 239 -2.68 -11.32 -7.49
N THR A 240 -3.54 -12.17 -8.04
CA THR A 240 -3.95 -13.42 -7.40
C THR A 240 -2.77 -14.33 -7.13
N ALA A 241 -1.89 -14.54 -8.13
CA ALA A 241 -0.70 -15.35 -7.97
C ALA A 241 0.28 -14.76 -6.93
N GLY A 242 0.57 -13.46 -7.03
CA GLY A 242 1.52 -12.80 -6.14
C GLY A 242 1.07 -12.75 -4.68
N ILE A 243 -0.19 -12.36 -4.42
CA ILE A 243 -0.73 -12.23 -3.07
C ILE A 243 -0.85 -13.60 -2.38
N SER A 244 -1.21 -14.65 -3.14
CA SER A 244 -1.27 -16.02 -2.62
C SER A 244 0.10 -16.45 -2.08
N ILE A 245 1.18 -16.26 -2.83
CA ILE A 245 2.54 -16.61 -2.38
C ILE A 245 2.98 -15.77 -1.18
N ILE A 246 2.77 -14.44 -1.21
CA ILE A 246 3.18 -13.54 -0.11
C ILE A 246 2.50 -13.92 1.19
N SER A 247 1.20 -14.27 1.14
CA SER A 247 0.47 -14.72 2.33
C SER A 247 1.13 -15.95 2.97
N GLN A 248 1.85 -16.77 2.18
CA GLN A 248 2.45 -18.03 2.61
C GLN A 248 3.97 -18.09 2.70
N ALA A 249 4.63 -16.97 2.46
CA ALA A 249 6.09 -16.93 2.37
C ALA A 249 6.81 -17.51 3.60
N SER A 250 6.46 -17.09 4.83
CA SER A 250 7.14 -17.60 6.03
C SER A 250 6.89 -19.09 6.30
N PRO A 251 5.65 -19.61 6.31
CA PRO A 251 5.41 -21.05 6.44
C PRO A 251 6.09 -21.87 5.34
N MET A 252 6.00 -21.43 4.09
CA MET A 252 6.63 -22.12 2.95
C MET A 252 8.15 -22.21 3.11
N ALA A 253 8.81 -21.14 3.58
CA ALA A 253 10.25 -21.17 3.85
C ALA A 253 10.62 -22.18 4.96
N GLN A 254 9.82 -22.25 6.04
CA GLN A 254 10.04 -23.19 7.13
C GLN A 254 9.83 -24.64 6.69
N GLU A 255 8.79 -24.92 5.90
CA GLU A 255 8.45 -26.26 5.44
C GLU A 255 9.41 -26.80 4.37
N ILE A 256 9.76 -25.99 3.37
CA ILE A 256 10.60 -26.42 2.24
C ILE A 256 12.08 -26.47 2.63
N SER A 257 12.56 -25.47 3.38
CA SER A 257 13.99 -25.32 3.67
C SER A 257 14.37 -25.75 5.10
N GLY A 258 13.41 -26.12 5.95
CA GLY A 258 13.66 -26.54 7.33
C GLY A 258 14.20 -25.44 8.25
N VAL A 259 14.11 -24.17 7.83
CA VAL A 259 14.66 -23.04 8.60
C VAL A 259 13.73 -22.65 9.75
N ASN A 260 14.28 -22.03 10.80
CA ASN A 260 13.47 -21.53 11.92
C ASN A 260 12.68 -20.26 11.54
N ALA A 261 11.69 -19.89 12.38
CA ALA A 261 10.81 -18.74 12.16
C ALA A 261 11.54 -17.39 12.06
N GLY A 262 12.69 -17.24 12.72
CA GLY A 262 13.52 -16.03 12.62
C GLY A 262 14.15 -15.86 11.23
N ILE A 263 14.74 -16.93 10.70
CA ILE A 263 15.30 -16.94 9.34
C ILE A 263 14.18 -16.76 8.30
N ALA A 264 13.04 -17.43 8.49
CA ALA A 264 11.88 -17.28 7.61
C ALA A 264 11.35 -15.84 7.58
N ALA A 265 11.32 -15.13 8.73
CA ALA A 265 10.97 -13.72 8.77
C ALA A 265 11.97 -12.84 8.00
N GLY A 266 13.27 -13.16 8.07
CA GLY A 266 14.31 -12.52 7.25
C GLY A 266 14.08 -12.72 5.75
N MET A 267 13.68 -13.93 5.33
CA MET A 267 13.34 -14.23 3.93
C MET A 267 12.12 -13.43 3.44
N VAL A 268 11.08 -13.29 4.27
CA VAL A 268 9.95 -12.38 3.98
C VAL A 268 10.45 -10.94 3.78
N GLY A 269 11.43 -10.51 4.58
CA GLY A 269 12.09 -9.21 4.40
C GLY A 269 12.81 -9.10 3.05
N LEU A 270 13.52 -10.13 2.59
CA LEU A 270 14.17 -10.16 1.27
C LEU A 270 13.16 -10.08 0.13
N ILE A 271 12.05 -10.82 0.23
CA ILE A 271 10.93 -10.71 -0.74
C ILE A 271 10.42 -9.27 -0.79
N SER A 272 10.32 -8.60 0.36
CA SER A 272 9.87 -7.20 0.46
C SER A 272 10.85 -6.22 -0.17
N ILE A 273 12.16 -6.46 -0.05
CA ILE A 273 13.19 -5.68 -0.76
C ILE A 273 13.01 -5.83 -2.27
N ALA A 274 12.91 -7.06 -2.77
CA ALA A 274 12.70 -7.32 -4.19
C ALA A 274 11.38 -6.69 -4.69
N ASN A 275 10.32 -6.75 -3.88
CA ASN A 275 9.03 -6.14 -4.19
C ASN A 275 9.11 -4.60 -4.26
N GLY A 276 9.73 -3.97 -3.27
CA GLY A 276 9.93 -2.52 -3.22
C GLY A 276 10.82 -2.01 -4.34
N LEU A 277 11.99 -2.63 -4.54
CA LEU A 277 12.93 -2.26 -5.60
C LEU A 277 12.33 -2.50 -6.98
N GLY A 278 11.67 -3.64 -7.20
CA GLY A 278 10.99 -3.94 -8.47
C GLY A 278 9.97 -2.86 -8.83
N ARG A 279 9.17 -2.39 -7.88
CA ARG A 279 8.20 -1.29 -8.09
C ARG A 279 8.88 0.00 -8.54
N LEU A 280 10.02 0.34 -7.95
CA LEU A 280 10.78 1.54 -8.32
C LEU A 280 11.46 1.37 -9.68
N LEU A 281 12.14 0.24 -9.90
CA LEU A 281 12.88 -0.07 -11.12
C LEU A 281 11.97 -0.13 -12.34
N TRP A 282 10.88 -0.90 -12.27
CA TRP A 282 9.95 -1.02 -13.40
C TRP A 282 9.20 0.29 -13.68
N ALA A 283 8.85 1.07 -12.64
CA ALA A 283 8.23 2.37 -12.84
C ALA A 283 9.19 3.36 -13.52
N TRP A 284 10.44 3.42 -13.06
CA TRP A 284 11.48 4.26 -13.69
C TRP A 284 11.80 3.80 -15.11
N PHE A 285 11.94 2.49 -15.34
CA PHE A 285 12.21 1.94 -16.66
C PHE A 285 11.05 2.17 -17.64
N SER A 286 9.81 2.19 -17.13
CA SER A 286 8.61 2.50 -17.93
C SER A 286 8.60 3.92 -18.48
N ASP A 287 9.27 4.87 -17.82
CA ASP A 287 9.41 6.23 -18.32
C ASP A 287 10.31 6.27 -19.57
N ALA A 288 11.24 5.33 -19.72
CA ALA A 288 12.18 5.26 -20.84
C ALA A 288 11.63 4.46 -22.03
N ILE A 289 11.18 3.23 -21.81
CA ILE A 289 10.79 2.30 -22.89
C ILE A 289 9.27 2.24 -23.14
N GLY A 290 8.48 2.95 -22.35
CA GLY A 290 7.02 2.96 -22.41
C GLY A 290 6.37 1.79 -21.68
N ARG A 291 5.13 2.01 -21.23
CA ARG A 291 4.38 1.09 -20.35
C ARG A 291 4.10 -0.26 -21.00
N ARG A 292 3.71 -0.27 -22.28
CA ARG A 292 3.40 -1.50 -23.03
C ARG A 292 4.60 -2.45 -23.08
N ASN A 293 5.79 -1.92 -23.34
CA ASN A 293 7.00 -2.73 -23.45
C ASN A 293 7.42 -3.30 -22.10
N VAL A 294 7.27 -2.54 -21.01
CA VAL A 294 7.48 -3.07 -19.65
C VAL A 294 6.56 -4.25 -19.36
N PHE A 295 5.27 -4.13 -19.65
CA PHE A 295 4.32 -5.22 -19.43
C PHE A 295 4.63 -6.48 -20.26
N LEU A 296 5.14 -6.33 -21.49
CA LEU A 296 5.59 -7.46 -22.34
C LEU A 296 6.90 -8.11 -21.88
N ILE A 297 7.71 -7.42 -21.07
CA ILE A 297 8.95 -7.98 -20.50
C ILE A 297 8.67 -8.70 -19.18
N MET A 298 7.71 -8.21 -18.41
CA MET A 298 7.35 -8.77 -17.09
C MET A 298 6.54 -10.07 -17.18
N PHE A 299 5.86 -10.32 -18.30
CA PHE A 299 4.93 -11.43 -18.52
C PHE A 299 5.25 -12.16 -19.82
#